data_AF-A0A3C0WQZ5-F1
#
_entry.id   AF-A0A3C0WQZ5-F1
#
_cell.length_a   1.000
_cell.length_b   1.000
_cell.length_c   1.000
_cell.angle_alpha   90.00
_cell.angle_beta   90.00
_cell.angle_gamma   90.00
#
_symmetry.space_group_name_H-M   'P 1'
#
loop_
_entity.id
_entity.type
_entity.pdbx_description
1 polymer ?
#
loop_
_entity_poly.entity_id
_entity_poly.type
_entity_poly.pdbx_seq_one_letter_code
_entity_poly.pdbx_strand_id
1 'polypeptide(L)'
;MNLTYRAVDLDGMYYISLRFLGVQNILNEGELEVGIYHLTLAERFAPLDVDANNYRIWARQYIAAASFWKIDWPKVIAYFAEIYPALPNLRDSSGMTATERYRQALIGYGDKLVMDSLYCDAQIQYEAALQFSSPPDLQTKATSAAEMCAGGPPPAENGATPVPTVTPTPGTLTPGVPTSLETPTLVETTPTP
;
A
#
# COMPACT_ATOMS: atom_id res chain seq x y z
N MET A 1 -3.82 55.06 30.25
CA MET A 1 -3.40 53.65 30.27
C MET A 1 -2.03 53.59 29.59
N ASN A 2 -0.97 53.16 30.29
CA ASN A 2 0.37 53.09 29.71
C ASN A 2 0.52 51.75 28.97
N LEU A 3 0.40 51.79 27.64
CA LEU A 3 0.41 50.61 26.76
C LEU A 3 1.80 49.95 26.63
N THR A 4 2.86 50.57 27.15
CA THR A 4 4.25 50.10 27.00
C THR A 4 4.82 49.49 28.27
N TYR A 5 4.06 49.44 29.37
CA TYR A 5 4.55 48.89 30.63
C TYR A 5 4.81 47.37 30.50
N ARG A 6 6.08 46.97 30.66
CA ARG A 6 6.57 45.58 30.56
C ARG A 6 6.27 44.87 29.22
N ALA A 7 6.19 45.62 28.12
CA ALA A 7 5.93 45.05 26.80
C ALA A 7 6.94 43.94 26.43
N VAL A 8 8.24 44.16 26.69
CA VAL A 8 9.29 43.18 26.40
C VAL A 8 9.12 41.88 27.21
N ASP A 9 8.78 41.98 28.50
CA ASP A 9 8.57 40.80 29.34
C ASP A 9 7.35 40.00 28.85
N LEU A 10 6.27 40.69 28.48
CA LEU A 10 5.06 40.07 27.94
C LEU A 10 5.34 39.38 26.60
N ASP A 11 6.04 40.05 25.68
CA ASP A 11 6.42 39.48 24.38
C ASP A 11 7.28 38.22 24.55
N GLY A 12 8.22 38.24 25.50
CA GLY A 12 9.02 37.07 25.86
C GLY A 12 8.18 35.91 26.41
N MET A 13 7.22 36.20 27.28
CA MET A 13 6.30 35.18 27.80
C MET A 13 5.41 34.60 26.69
N TYR A 14 4.85 35.45 25.81
CA TYR A 14 4.06 35.00 24.67
C TYR A 14 4.87 34.13 23.72
N TYR A 15 6.10 34.51 23.39
CA TYR A 15 6.99 33.70 22.57
C TYR A 15 7.19 32.30 23.16
N ILE A 16 7.61 32.23 24.44
CA ILE A 16 7.88 30.95 25.11
C ILE A 16 6.61 30.09 25.16
N SER A 17 5.48 30.64 25.60
CA SER A 17 4.23 29.90 25.72
C SER A 17 3.73 29.37 24.38
N LEU A 18 3.69 30.20 23.33
CA LEU A 18 3.23 29.78 22.02
C LEU A 18 4.18 28.76 21.37
N ARG A 19 5.49 28.92 21.56
CA ARG A 19 6.50 27.96 21.08
C ARG A 19 6.31 26.59 21.72
N PHE A 20 6.17 26.53 23.05
CA PHE A 20 5.97 25.26 23.75
C PHE A 20 4.62 24.61 23.42
N LEU A 21 3.55 25.40 23.37
CA LEU A 21 2.23 24.91 23.00
C LEU A 21 2.24 24.34 21.58
N GLY A 22 2.87 25.03 20.64
CA GLY A 22 3.00 24.57 19.26
C GLY A 22 3.70 23.22 19.13
N VAL A 23 4.82 23.04 19.83
CA VAL A 23 5.55 21.76 19.85
C VAL A 23 4.73 20.67 20.54
N GLN A 24 4.06 20.97 21.65
CA GLN A 24 3.23 20.01 22.37
C GLN A 24 2.05 19.53 21.52
N ASN A 25 1.34 20.43 20.83
CA ASN A 25 0.26 20.04 19.92
C ASN A 25 0.77 19.11 18.80
N ILE A 26 1.96 19.37 18.24
CA ILE A 26 2.54 18.53 17.18
C ILE A 26 2.97 17.15 17.71
N LEU A 27 3.75 17.10 18.79
CA LEU A 27 4.42 15.87 19.22
C LEU A 27 3.55 15.00 20.13
N ASN A 28 2.73 15.62 20.98
CA ASN A 28 1.99 14.93 22.03
C ASN A 28 0.54 14.73 21.64
N GLU A 29 -0.13 15.76 21.11
CA GLU A 29 -1.57 15.71 20.84
C GLU A 29 -1.90 15.23 19.42
N GLY A 30 -0.94 15.30 18.49
CA GLY A 30 -1.17 15.00 17.07
C GLY A 30 -2.01 16.06 16.35
N GLU A 31 -2.16 17.24 16.95
CA GLU A 31 -2.88 18.39 16.40
C GLU A 31 -1.91 19.25 15.57
N LEU A 32 -1.52 18.71 14.41
CA LEU A 32 -0.45 19.27 13.58
C LEU A 32 -0.72 20.71 13.16
N GLU A 33 -1.93 21.00 12.66
CA GLU A 33 -2.34 22.34 12.20
C GLU A 33 -2.40 23.34 13.35
N VAL A 34 -2.92 22.92 14.51
CA VAL A 34 -3.00 23.76 15.72
C VAL A 34 -1.59 24.10 16.20
N GLY A 35 -0.69 23.12 16.20
CA GLY A 35 0.70 23.37 16.58
C GLY A 35 1.43 24.29 15.60
N ILE A 36 1.26 24.10 14.28
CA ILE A 36 1.78 25.02 13.25
C ILE A 36 1.24 26.43 13.46
N TYR A 37 -0.03 26.58 13.81
CA TYR A 37 -0.65 27.87 14.09
C TYR A 37 0.03 28.58 15.29
N HIS A 38 0.19 27.90 16.42
CA HIS A 38 0.88 28.48 17.58
C HIS A 38 2.34 28.86 17.29
N LEU A 39 3.07 28.01 16.56
CA LEU A 39 4.44 28.33 16.13
C LEU A 39 4.49 29.56 15.22
N THR A 40 3.51 29.71 14.33
CA THR A 40 3.41 30.89 13.45
C THR A 40 3.07 32.17 14.23
N LEU A 41 2.28 32.07 15.31
CA LEU A 41 2.03 33.21 16.20
C LEU A 41 3.29 33.60 17.00
N ALA A 42 4.10 32.62 17.43
CA ALA A 42 5.34 32.88 18.16
C ALA A 42 6.32 33.74 17.35
N GLU A 43 6.36 33.56 16.02
CA GLU A 43 7.22 34.34 15.10
C GLU A 43 6.92 35.84 15.08
N ARG A 44 5.78 36.29 15.62
CA ARG A 44 5.49 37.72 15.77
C ARG A 44 6.34 38.39 16.84
N PHE A 45 6.92 37.61 17.76
CA PHE A 45 7.69 38.10 18.89
C PHE A 45 9.19 37.84 18.74
N ALA A 46 9.58 36.68 18.21
CA ALA A 46 10.97 36.33 17.89
C ALA A 46 11.03 35.17 16.87
N PRO A 47 12.14 35.00 16.11
CA PRO A 47 12.33 33.86 15.23
C PRO A 47 12.25 32.52 15.99
N LEU A 48 11.69 31.48 15.36
CA LEU A 48 11.70 30.13 15.92
C LEU A 48 13.12 29.58 16.03
N ASP A 49 13.38 28.85 17.12
CA ASP A 49 14.54 27.97 17.19
C ASP A 49 14.46 26.82 16.17
N VAL A 50 15.63 26.21 15.91
CA VAL A 50 15.78 25.16 14.89
C VAL A 50 14.84 23.99 15.13
N ASP A 51 14.65 23.57 16.37
CA ASP A 51 13.80 22.42 16.70
C ASP A 51 12.33 22.73 16.38
N ALA A 52 11.82 23.86 16.88
CA ALA A 52 10.44 24.29 16.62
C ALA A 52 10.17 24.44 15.11
N ASN A 53 11.13 25.00 14.37
CA ASN A 53 11.00 25.13 12.92
C ASN A 53 11.00 23.76 12.22
N ASN A 54 11.83 22.81 12.63
CA ASN A 54 11.86 21.46 12.07
C ASN A 54 10.53 20.72 12.34
N TYR A 55 9.98 20.81 13.55
CA TYR A 55 8.67 20.22 13.86
C TYR A 55 7.56 20.79 12.98
N ARG A 56 7.57 22.10 12.72
CA ARG A 56 6.64 22.73 11.77
C ARG A 56 6.79 22.18 10.36
N ILE A 57 8.03 22.00 9.88
CA ILE A 57 8.31 21.46 8.55
C ILE A 57 7.77 20.04 8.43
N TRP A 58 8.11 19.15 9.37
CA TRP A 58 7.62 17.77 9.35
C TRP A 58 6.11 17.68 9.50
N ALA A 59 5.49 18.51 10.34
CA ALA A 59 4.02 18.58 10.47
C ALA A 59 3.35 18.97 9.14
N ARG A 60 3.85 20.00 8.45
CA ARG A 60 3.36 20.39 7.12
C ARG A 60 3.54 19.29 6.09
N GLN A 61 4.69 18.61 6.14
CA GLN A 61 4.99 17.52 5.22
C GLN A 61 4.08 16.31 5.45
N TYR A 62 3.79 15.98 6.71
CA TYR A 62 2.83 14.93 7.08
C TYR A 62 1.45 15.25 6.48
N ILE A 63 0.94 16.47 6.69
CA ILE A 63 -0.36 16.90 6.16
C ILE A 63 -0.38 16.81 4.62
N ALA A 64 0.68 17.28 3.96
CA ALA A 64 0.80 17.18 2.52
C ALA A 64 0.80 15.72 2.03
N ALA A 65 1.58 14.85 2.67
CA ALA A 65 1.62 13.43 2.33
C ALA A 65 0.25 12.76 2.48
N ALA A 66 -0.44 13.05 3.59
CA ALA A 66 -1.79 12.54 3.85
C ALA A 66 -2.81 13.00 2.81
N SER A 67 -2.63 14.17 2.18
CA SER A 67 -3.53 14.65 1.12
C SER A 67 -3.48 13.83 -0.17
N PHE A 68 -2.38 13.09 -0.41
CA PHE A 68 -2.23 12.20 -1.57
C PHE A 68 -2.70 10.77 -1.30
N TRP A 69 -3.20 10.49 -0.09
CA TRP A 69 -3.57 9.14 0.33
C TRP A 69 -4.58 8.49 -0.60
N LYS A 70 -4.28 7.27 -1.08
CA LYS A 70 -5.07 6.52 -2.08
C LYS A 70 -5.25 7.19 -3.45
N ILE A 71 -4.66 8.37 -3.66
CA ILE A 71 -4.72 9.11 -4.93
C ILE A 71 -3.41 8.93 -5.70
N ASP A 72 -2.28 9.14 -5.02
CA ASP A 72 -0.95 9.07 -5.60
C ASP A 72 0.01 8.42 -4.60
N TRP A 73 0.07 7.08 -4.63
CA TRP A 73 0.89 6.32 -3.70
C TRP A 73 2.38 6.64 -3.77
N PRO A 74 3.01 6.77 -4.97
CA PRO A 74 4.41 7.19 -5.06
C PRO A 74 4.68 8.50 -4.31
N LYS A 75 3.80 9.51 -4.41
CA LYS A 75 3.96 10.74 -3.62
C LYS A 75 3.84 10.49 -2.13
N VAL A 76 2.84 9.73 -1.68
CA VAL A 76 2.68 9.40 -0.24
C VAL A 76 3.96 8.75 0.30
N ILE A 77 4.48 7.75 -0.42
CA ILE A 77 5.71 7.04 -0.06
C ILE A 77 6.90 8.01 -0.01
N ALA A 78 7.10 8.81 -1.05
CA ALA A 78 8.21 9.77 -1.12
C ALA A 78 8.18 10.78 0.04
N TYR A 79 7.01 11.37 0.33
CA TYR A 79 6.92 12.32 1.42
C TYR A 79 7.13 11.69 2.79
N PHE A 80 6.56 10.50 3.06
CA PHE A 80 6.74 9.85 4.35
C PHE A 80 8.14 9.25 4.53
N ALA A 81 8.82 8.88 3.44
CA ALA A 81 10.22 8.42 3.46
C ALA A 81 11.19 9.46 4.03
N GLU A 82 10.89 10.73 3.85
CA GLU A 82 11.67 11.85 4.39
C GLU A 82 11.35 12.16 5.86
N ILE A 83 10.17 11.75 6.35
CA ILE A 83 9.73 12.02 7.74
C ILE A 83 10.15 10.88 8.66
N TYR A 84 9.80 9.63 8.33
CA TYR A 84 9.89 8.51 9.28
C TYR A 84 11.31 8.26 9.81
N PRO A 85 12.42 8.46 9.07
CA PRO A 85 13.76 8.25 9.62
C PRO A 85 14.12 9.26 10.72
N ALA A 86 13.60 10.49 10.62
CA ALA A 86 13.89 11.58 11.54
C ALA A 86 12.88 11.65 12.70
N LEU A 87 11.59 11.45 12.42
CA LEU A 87 10.51 11.60 13.40
C LEU A 87 9.45 10.48 13.24
N PRO A 88 9.82 9.21 13.52
CA PRO A 88 8.99 8.05 13.22
C PRO A 88 7.62 8.07 13.91
N ASN A 89 7.56 8.67 15.11
CA ASN A 89 6.36 8.71 15.94
C ASN A 89 5.46 9.94 15.69
N LEU A 90 5.83 10.83 14.75
CA LEU A 90 4.95 11.94 14.35
C LEU A 90 3.63 11.37 13.87
N ARG A 91 2.51 11.91 14.35
CA ARG A 91 1.17 11.46 14.00
C ARG A 91 0.21 12.63 13.90
N ASP A 92 -0.85 12.45 13.13
CA ASP A 92 -2.02 13.32 13.16
C ASP A 92 -3.05 12.82 14.21
N SER A 93 -4.22 13.47 14.25
CA SER A 93 -5.35 13.10 15.10
C SER A 93 -5.92 11.70 14.82
N SER A 94 -5.56 11.05 13.71
CA SER A 94 -5.91 9.65 13.46
C SER A 94 -5.14 8.67 14.35
N GLY A 95 -4.06 9.13 14.96
CA GLY A 95 -3.15 8.31 15.75
C GLY A 95 -2.16 7.50 14.92
N MET A 96 -2.25 7.53 13.58
CA MET A 96 -1.32 6.83 12.71
C MET A 96 0.02 7.56 12.67
N THR A 97 1.11 6.84 12.95
CA THR A 97 2.45 7.43 12.93
C THR A 97 2.98 7.57 11.50
N ALA A 98 3.99 8.40 11.29
CA ALA A 98 4.68 8.57 10.01
C ALA A 98 5.25 7.24 9.50
N THR A 99 5.82 6.42 10.39
CA THR A 99 6.29 5.07 10.06
C THR A 99 5.13 4.18 9.58
N GLU A 100 3.99 4.19 10.28
CA GLU A 100 2.86 3.36 9.88
C GLU A 100 2.20 3.86 8.59
N ARG A 101 2.10 5.17 8.39
CA ARG A 101 1.66 5.78 7.13
C ARG A 101 2.55 5.34 5.96
N TYR A 102 3.87 5.38 6.15
CA TYR A 102 4.83 4.91 5.13
C TYR A 102 4.61 3.44 4.80
N ARG A 103 4.58 2.57 5.82
CA ARG A 103 4.39 1.13 5.65
C ARG A 103 3.07 0.80 4.95
N GLN A 104 1.98 1.43 5.36
CA GLN A 104 0.66 1.23 4.76
C GLN A 104 0.59 1.78 3.33
N ALA A 105 1.32 2.86 3.03
CA ALA A 105 1.41 3.37 1.66
C ALA A 105 2.13 2.41 0.73
N LEU A 106 3.22 1.77 1.19
CA LEU A 106 3.89 0.70 0.44
C LEU A 106 2.93 -0.46 0.14
N ILE A 107 2.16 -0.90 1.13
CA ILE A 107 1.17 -1.98 0.95
C ILE A 107 0.08 -1.56 -0.04
N GLY A 108 -0.50 -0.38 0.14
CA GLY A 108 -1.52 0.15 -0.75
C GLY A 108 -1.03 0.35 -2.18
N TYR A 109 0.25 0.72 -2.35
CA TYR A 109 0.86 0.81 -3.67
C TYR A 109 1.06 -0.56 -4.31
N GLY A 110 1.57 -1.53 -3.55
CA GLY A 110 1.66 -2.92 -3.98
C GLY A 110 0.29 -3.47 -4.42
N ASP A 111 -0.78 -3.18 -3.67
CA ASP A 111 -2.14 -3.59 -4.01
C ASP A 111 -2.59 -2.98 -5.34
N LYS A 112 -2.29 -1.69 -5.56
CA LYS A 112 -2.58 -1.00 -6.84
C LYS A 112 -1.82 -1.64 -8.00
N LEU A 113 -0.54 -1.93 -7.81
CA LEU A 113 0.31 -2.55 -8.83
C LEU A 113 -0.15 -3.96 -9.19
N VAL A 114 -0.59 -4.76 -8.21
CA VAL A 114 -1.21 -6.07 -8.46
C VAL A 114 -2.47 -5.94 -9.32
N MET A 115 -3.34 -4.96 -9.04
CA MET A 115 -4.53 -4.70 -9.86
C MET A 115 -4.18 -4.30 -11.31
N ASP A 116 -3.02 -3.67 -11.50
CA ASP A 116 -2.50 -3.30 -12.82
C ASP A 116 -1.66 -4.41 -13.48
N SER A 117 -1.61 -5.60 -12.88
CA SER A 117 -0.76 -6.74 -13.30
C SER A 117 0.75 -6.45 -13.32
N LEU A 118 1.20 -5.44 -12.57
CA LEU A 118 2.61 -5.07 -12.37
C LEU A 118 3.18 -5.81 -11.15
N TYR A 119 3.23 -7.14 -11.22
CA TYR A 119 3.54 -8.00 -10.08
C TYR A 119 4.96 -7.84 -9.53
N CYS A 120 5.96 -7.66 -10.40
CA CYS A 120 7.35 -7.48 -9.97
C CYS A 120 7.56 -6.18 -9.19
N ASP A 121 6.93 -5.09 -9.65
CA ASP A 121 6.98 -3.82 -8.92
C ASP A 121 6.21 -3.92 -7.60
N ALA A 122 5.07 -4.65 -7.59
CA ALA A 122 4.30 -4.87 -6.38
C ALA A 122 5.10 -5.65 -5.31
N GLN A 123 5.84 -6.68 -5.72
CA GLN A 123 6.71 -7.46 -4.85
C GLN A 123 7.70 -6.53 -4.11
N ILE A 124 8.37 -5.63 -4.83
CA ILE A 124 9.31 -4.66 -4.24
C ILE A 124 8.63 -3.83 -3.14
N GLN A 125 7.40 -3.38 -3.37
CA GLN A 125 6.68 -2.58 -2.37
C GLN A 125 6.32 -3.40 -1.13
N TYR A 126 5.84 -4.63 -1.29
CA TYR A 126 5.51 -5.49 -0.16
C TYR A 126 6.75 -5.88 0.65
N GLU A 127 7.86 -6.20 -0.02
CA GLU A 127 9.14 -6.52 0.64
C GLU A 127 9.67 -5.33 1.45
N ALA A 128 9.54 -4.11 0.92
CA ALA A 128 9.86 -2.90 1.66
C ALA A 128 8.96 -2.72 2.89
N ALA A 129 7.66 -3.02 2.77
CA ALA A 129 6.72 -2.94 3.89
C ALA A 129 7.02 -3.99 4.98
N LEU A 130 7.47 -5.19 4.59
CA LEU A 130 7.85 -6.28 5.50
C LEU A 130 9.05 -5.93 6.40
N GLN A 131 9.89 -4.96 6.02
CA GLN A 131 11.00 -4.50 6.87
C GLN A 131 10.53 -3.84 8.18
N PHE A 132 9.28 -3.39 8.24
CA PHE A 132 8.71 -2.73 9.42
C PHE A 132 7.84 -3.67 10.25
N SER A 133 7.07 -4.54 9.59
CA SER A 133 6.21 -5.53 10.24
C SER A 133 5.84 -6.62 9.24
N SER A 134 5.82 -7.88 9.70
CA SER A 134 5.58 -9.05 8.86
C SER A 134 4.30 -9.81 9.26
N PRO A 135 3.11 -9.21 9.22
CA PRO A 135 1.87 -9.94 9.47
C PRO A 135 1.64 -11.01 8.38
N PRO A 136 0.98 -12.14 8.71
CA PRO A 136 0.76 -13.23 7.76
C PRO A 136 0.16 -12.77 6.42
N ASP A 137 -0.84 -11.90 6.45
CA ASP A 137 -1.50 -11.39 5.24
C ASP A 137 -0.53 -10.66 4.29
N LEU A 138 0.42 -9.89 4.84
CA LEU A 138 1.42 -9.19 4.03
C LEU A 138 2.45 -10.16 3.46
N GLN A 139 2.84 -11.19 4.21
CA GLN A 139 3.72 -12.24 3.69
C GLN A 139 3.05 -12.98 2.52
N THR A 140 1.76 -13.32 2.65
CA THR A 140 0.98 -13.93 1.56
C THR A 140 0.92 -13.03 0.32
N LYS A 141 0.68 -11.73 0.49
CA LYS A 141 0.71 -10.77 -0.62
C LYS A 141 2.09 -10.72 -1.31
N ALA A 142 3.16 -10.66 -0.53
CA ALA A 142 4.53 -10.61 -1.06
C ALA A 142 4.88 -11.89 -1.84
N THR A 143 4.61 -13.06 -1.27
CA THR A 143 4.85 -14.36 -1.94
C THR A 143 4.02 -14.49 -3.22
N SER A 144 2.73 -14.15 -3.17
CA SER A 144 1.86 -14.21 -4.36
C SER A 144 2.33 -13.27 -5.46
N ALA A 145 2.73 -12.03 -5.12
CA ALA A 145 3.31 -11.11 -6.10
C ALA A 145 4.62 -11.65 -6.69
N ALA A 146 5.47 -12.30 -5.89
CA ALA A 146 6.71 -12.91 -6.36
C ALA A 146 6.47 -14.09 -7.31
N GLU A 147 5.52 -14.98 -7.00
CA GLU A 147 5.12 -16.10 -7.88
C GLU A 147 4.60 -15.60 -9.23
N MET A 148 3.74 -14.58 -9.22
CA MET A 148 3.21 -13.98 -10.44
C MET A 148 4.29 -13.23 -11.23
N CYS A 149 5.23 -12.56 -10.55
CA CYS A 149 6.40 -11.94 -11.18
C CYS A 149 7.29 -12.97 -11.88
N ALA A 150 7.45 -14.17 -11.31
CA ALA A 150 8.24 -15.26 -11.88
C ALA A 150 7.58 -15.99 -13.07
N GLY A 151 6.43 -15.49 -13.56
CA GLY A 151 5.69 -16.06 -14.69
C GLY A 151 4.37 -16.73 -14.31
N GLY A 152 4.05 -16.81 -13.02
CA GLY A 152 2.82 -17.38 -12.50
C GLY A 152 2.67 -18.89 -12.79
N PRO A 153 1.66 -19.54 -12.20
CA PRO A 153 1.24 -20.86 -12.67
C PRO A 153 0.71 -20.74 -14.11
N PRO A 154 0.94 -21.77 -14.98
CA PRO A 154 0.34 -21.78 -16.30
C PRO A 154 -1.18 -21.59 -16.18
N PRO A 155 -1.84 -20.95 -17.17
CA PRO A 155 -3.29 -20.82 -17.17
C PRO A 155 -3.89 -22.20 -16.91
N ALA A 156 -4.83 -22.29 -15.97
CA ALA A 156 -5.60 -23.52 -15.81
C ALA A 156 -6.19 -23.83 -17.20
N GLU A 157 -5.77 -24.95 -17.80
CA GLU A 157 -6.44 -25.49 -18.97
C GLU A 157 -7.91 -25.58 -18.59
N ASN A 158 -8.74 -24.72 -19.20
CA ASN A 158 -10.17 -24.73 -18.99
C ASN A 158 -10.60 -26.17 -19.17
N GLY A 159 -11.10 -26.77 -18.08
CA GLY A 159 -11.44 -28.16 -18.04
C GLY A 159 -12.26 -28.52 -19.26
N ALA A 160 -11.73 -29.44 -20.06
CA ALA A 160 -12.59 -30.23 -20.92
C ALA A 160 -13.70 -30.76 -20.01
N THR A 161 -14.92 -30.28 -20.22
CA THR A 161 -16.13 -30.79 -19.60
C THR A 161 -16.02 -32.31 -19.61
N PRO A 162 -16.10 -33.03 -18.46
CA PRO A 162 -16.11 -34.47 -18.50
C PRO A 162 -17.35 -34.86 -19.29
N VAL A 163 -17.13 -35.38 -20.51
CA VAL A 163 -18.18 -36.04 -21.28
C VAL A 163 -18.69 -37.15 -20.37
N PRO A 164 -20.00 -37.23 -20.08
CA PRO A 164 -20.50 -38.27 -19.19
C PRO A 164 -20.21 -39.63 -19.82
N THR A 165 -19.32 -40.39 -19.17
CA THR A 165 -19.08 -41.80 -19.47
C THR A 165 -20.39 -42.55 -19.21
N VAL A 166 -21.06 -42.98 -20.27
CA VAL A 166 -22.18 -43.91 -20.16
C VAL A 166 -21.64 -45.26 -19.67
N THR A 167 -21.95 -45.61 -18.43
CA THR A 167 -21.70 -46.94 -17.87
C THR A 167 -22.61 -47.94 -18.56
N PRO A 168 -22.11 -48.98 -19.25
CA PRO A 168 -22.96 -50.04 -19.78
C PRO A 168 -23.43 -50.95 -18.62
N THR A 169 -24.74 -51.07 -18.47
CA THR A 169 -25.40 -52.02 -17.57
C THR A 169 -25.10 -53.46 -18.01
N PRO A 170 -24.73 -54.38 -17.10
CA PRO A 170 -24.49 -55.79 -17.45
C PRO A 170 -25.79 -56.53 -17.77
N GLY A 171 -25.88 -57.10 -18.97
CA GLY A 171 -26.96 -58.00 -19.40
C GLY A 171 -26.40 -59.33 -19.93
N THR A 172 -26.86 -60.42 -19.33
CA THR A 172 -26.40 -61.80 -19.47
C THR A 172 -26.74 -62.47 -20.81
N LEU A 173 -25.72 -63.15 -21.36
CA LEU A 173 -25.62 -64.27 -22.31
C LEU A 173 -26.89 -64.84 -23.00
N THR A 174 -26.86 -64.97 -24.34
CA THR A 174 -26.86 -66.29 -25.04
C THR A 174 -26.52 -66.16 -26.55
N PRO A 175 -25.97 -67.22 -27.20
CA PRO A 175 -25.28 -67.15 -28.49
C PRO A 175 -26.13 -67.57 -29.71
N GLY A 176 -25.86 -66.90 -30.84
CA GLY A 176 -26.35 -67.27 -32.17
C GLY A 176 -25.40 -66.79 -33.27
N VAL A 177 -24.81 -67.75 -33.98
CA VAL A 177 -23.92 -67.67 -35.16
C VAL A 177 -24.80 -67.81 -36.43
N PRO A 178 -24.36 -67.61 -37.70
CA PRO A 178 -23.38 -66.71 -38.35
C PRO A 178 -24.02 -65.84 -39.48
N THR A 179 -23.23 -65.00 -40.17
CA THR A 179 -23.04 -65.00 -41.65
C THR A 179 -23.05 -63.62 -42.34
N SER A 180 -22.14 -63.51 -43.31
CA SER A 180 -21.95 -62.52 -44.40
C SER A 180 -21.18 -61.25 -43.99
N LEU A 181 -19.89 -61.13 -44.29
CA LEU A 181 -19.22 -60.98 -45.60
C LEU A 181 -19.68 -59.71 -46.33
N GLU A 182 -18.88 -58.64 -46.26
CA GLU A 182 -18.31 -57.95 -47.43
C GLU A 182 -17.21 -56.95 -47.04
N THR A 183 -16.27 -56.80 -47.98
CA THR A 183 -14.93 -56.21 -47.87
C THR A 183 -14.94 -54.73 -48.34
N PRO A 184 -13.81 -54.02 -48.53
CA PRO A 184 -13.59 -52.67 -48.01
C PRO A 184 -13.76 -51.59 -49.09
N THR A 185 -13.69 -50.31 -48.71
CA THR A 185 -13.29 -49.27 -49.67
C THR A 185 -12.40 -48.25 -48.99
N LEU A 186 -11.11 -48.33 -49.34
CA LEU A 186 -10.11 -47.27 -49.18
C LEU A 186 -10.36 -46.20 -50.24
N VAL A 187 -10.32 -44.92 -49.87
CA VAL A 187 -9.92 -43.86 -50.80
C VAL A 187 -8.90 -42.97 -50.11
N GLU A 188 -7.70 -43.06 -50.65
CA GLU A 188 -6.51 -42.26 -50.41
C GLU A 188 -6.63 -40.91 -51.15
N THR A 189 -6.25 -39.80 -50.52
CA THR A 189 -5.86 -38.59 -51.24
C THR A 189 -4.63 -37.95 -50.60
N THR A 190 -3.58 -37.94 -51.40
CA THR A 190 -2.20 -37.46 -51.25
C THR A 190 -2.11 -35.93 -51.06
N PRO A 191 -1.03 -35.39 -50.43
CA PRO A 191 -0.78 -33.95 -50.33
C PRO A 191 0.16 -33.45 -51.44
N THR A 192 0.08 -32.16 -51.80
CA THR A 192 1.11 -31.45 -52.62
C THR A 192 0.88 -29.93 -52.53
N PRO A 193 1.86 -29.10 -52.90
CA PRO A 193 3.16 -28.82 -52.27
C PRO A 193 3.18 -27.49 -51.48
#